data_AF-A0A8B7PII0-F1
#
_entry.id   AF-A0A8B7PII0-F1
#
_cell.length_a   1.000
_cell.length_b   1.000
_cell.length_c   1.000
_cell.angle_alpha   90.00
_cell.angle_beta   90.00
_cell.angle_gamma   90.00
#
_symmetry.space_group_name_H-M   'P 1'
#
loop_
_entity.id
_entity.type
_entity.pdbx_description
1 polymer ?
#
loop_
_entity_poly.entity_id
_entity_poly.type
_entity_poly.pdbx_seq_one_letter_code
_entity_poly.pdbx_strand_id
1 'polypeptide(L)'
;MLAEIRNFRPKKKRSSAEDEARAKRSATIAELLETEEELVRDLHFAVDRYYHHLDLPTTPRHVTDARDILFGNFNFFPDFHKNVLIEGLKYNAETPRLIGKTFLRLERDFDQHAEYCSSEPLAQEFLENNAAIREYFEDLSSSIGDEKRLQEHL
;
A
#
# COMPACT_ATOMS: atom_id res chain seq x y z
N MET A 1 -62.81 -0.31 -31.26
CA MET A 1 -61.74 0.71 -31.24
C MET A 1 -61.12 0.67 -29.85
N LEU A 2 -59.92 0.08 -29.76
CA LEU A 2 -58.87 0.18 -28.73
C LEU A 2 -59.25 0.32 -27.23
N ALA A 3 -59.21 -0.80 -26.52
CA ALA A 3 -58.75 -0.98 -25.14
C ALA A 3 -58.60 -2.51 -24.98
N GLU A 4 -57.46 -3.12 -24.67
CA GLU A 4 -56.61 -2.94 -23.50
C GLU A 4 -55.18 -3.42 -23.85
N ILE A 5 -54.23 -2.50 -24.01
CA ILE A 5 -52.81 -2.86 -23.91
C ILE A 5 -52.48 -2.85 -22.42
N ARG A 6 -52.69 -4.01 -21.79
CA ARG A 6 -52.41 -4.27 -20.38
C ARG A 6 -50.92 -4.03 -20.13
N ASN A 7 -50.64 -3.07 -19.26
CA ASN A 7 -49.33 -2.66 -18.76
C ASN A 7 -48.36 -3.85 -18.55
N PHE A 8 -47.45 -4.07 -19.50
CA PHE A 8 -46.26 -4.87 -19.26
C PHE A 8 -45.19 -3.97 -18.64
N ARG A 9 -45.29 -3.74 -17.32
CA ARG A 9 -44.15 -3.25 -16.55
C ARG A 9 -43.23 -4.44 -16.30
N PRO A 10 -41.99 -4.47 -16.83
CA PRO A 10 -41.06 -5.53 -16.46
C PRO A 10 -40.83 -5.43 -14.95
N LYS A 11 -41.19 -6.49 -14.21
CA LYS A 11 -40.83 -6.60 -12.80
C LYS A 11 -39.30 -6.64 -12.75
N LYS A 12 -38.68 -5.60 -12.20
CA LYS A 12 -37.25 -5.58 -11.87
C LYS A 12 -36.99 -6.84 -11.02
N LYS A 13 -36.30 -7.84 -11.58
CA LYS A 13 -35.94 -9.06 -10.85
C LYS A 13 -35.15 -8.59 -9.62
N ARG A 14 -35.65 -8.86 -8.41
CA ARG A 14 -34.87 -8.64 -7.19
C ARG A 14 -33.63 -9.54 -7.29
N SER A 15 -32.46 -8.95 -7.12
CA SER A 15 -31.19 -9.67 -6.99
C SER A 15 -31.36 -10.77 -5.94
N SER A 16 -30.87 -11.98 -6.19
CA SER A 16 -30.87 -13.02 -5.16
C SER A 16 -29.88 -12.65 -4.06
N ALA A 17 -30.04 -13.19 -2.84
CA ALA A 17 -29.06 -13.01 -1.77
C ALA A 17 -27.66 -13.51 -2.18
N GLU A 18 -27.59 -14.53 -3.05
CA GLU A 18 -26.32 -15.04 -3.60
C GLU A 18 -25.65 -14.06 -4.57
N ASP A 19 -26.46 -13.39 -5.40
CA ASP A 19 -25.99 -12.33 -6.32
C ASP A 19 -25.49 -11.12 -5.54
N GLU A 20 -26.21 -10.72 -4.48
CA GLU A 20 -25.78 -9.64 -3.58
C GLU A 20 -24.46 -9.99 -2.87
N ALA A 21 -24.34 -11.22 -2.37
CA ALA A 21 -23.11 -11.69 -1.73
C ALA A 21 -21.94 -11.77 -2.72
N ARG A 22 -22.20 -12.12 -3.99
CA ARG A 22 -21.18 -12.12 -5.05
C ARG A 22 -20.73 -10.70 -5.37
N ALA A 23 -21.67 -9.78 -5.60
CA ALA A 23 -21.36 -8.39 -5.87
C ALA A 23 -20.54 -7.76 -4.73
N LYS A 24 -20.91 -8.03 -3.47
CA LYS A 24 -20.16 -7.56 -2.30
C LYS A 24 -18.72 -8.08 -2.30
N ARG A 25 -18.49 -9.38 -2.55
CA ARG A 25 -17.13 -9.95 -2.62
C ARG A 25 -16.31 -9.32 -3.74
N SER A 26 -16.90 -9.11 -4.91
CA SER A 26 -16.21 -8.47 -6.04
C SER A 26 -15.85 -7.01 -5.72
N ALA A 27 -16.75 -6.27 -5.07
CA ALA A 27 -16.47 -4.90 -4.62
C ALA A 27 -15.30 -4.84 -3.62
N THR A 28 -15.29 -5.74 -2.62
CA THR A 28 -14.19 -5.82 -1.65
C THR A 28 -12.84 -6.13 -2.29
N ILE A 29 -12.79 -6.97 -3.33
CA ILE A 29 -11.54 -7.27 -4.03
C ILE A 29 -11.08 -6.08 -4.88
N ALA A 30 -12.02 -5.38 -5.51
CA ALA A 30 -11.71 -4.17 -6.27
C ALA A 30 -11.14 -3.08 -5.35
N GLU A 31 -11.78 -2.84 -4.21
CA GLU A 31 -11.31 -1.92 -3.18
C GLU A 31 -9.92 -2.32 -2.66
N LEU A 32 -9.70 -3.60 -2.34
CA LEU A 32 -8.39 -4.09 -1.92
C LEU A 32 -7.31 -3.77 -2.95
N LEU A 33 -7.54 -4.06 -4.24
CA LEU A 33 -6.58 -3.76 -5.30
C LEU A 33 -6.33 -2.26 -5.47
N GLU A 34 -7.37 -1.44 -5.38
CA GLU A 34 -7.27 0.02 -5.49
C GLU A 34 -6.44 0.60 -4.34
N THR A 35 -6.73 0.21 -3.10
CA THR A 35 -5.97 0.64 -1.92
C THR A 35 -4.53 0.14 -1.94
N GLU A 36 -4.30 -1.05 -2.52
CA GLU A 36 -2.97 -1.63 -2.65
C GLU A 36 -2.13 -0.89 -3.70
N GLU A 37 -2.75 -0.50 -4.82
CA GLU A 37 -2.10 0.32 -5.83
C GLU A 37 -1.78 1.73 -5.30
N GLU A 38 -2.60 2.29 -4.40
CA GLU A 38 -2.32 3.52 -3.65
C GLU A 38 -1.12 3.35 -2.73
N LEU A 39 -1.12 2.31 -1.89
CA LEU A 39 -0.01 2.01 -0.98
C LEU A 39 1.32 1.86 -1.75
N VAL A 40 1.32 1.13 -2.86
CA VAL A 40 2.52 0.96 -3.71
C VAL A 40 3.05 2.28 -4.24
N ARG A 41 2.17 3.24 -4.59
CA ARG A 41 2.60 4.58 -5.03
C ARG A 41 3.27 5.34 -3.89
N ASP A 42 2.70 5.30 -2.70
CA ASP A 42 3.26 5.95 -1.51
C ASP A 42 4.61 5.33 -1.11
N LEU A 43 4.71 3.99 -1.12
CA LEU A 43 5.95 3.26 -0.84
C LEU A 43 7.05 3.60 -1.85
N HIS A 44 6.74 3.60 -3.15
CA HIS A 44 7.72 4.00 -4.17
C HIS A 44 8.14 5.46 -4.00
N PHE A 45 7.21 6.36 -3.70
CA PHE A 45 7.54 7.75 -3.43
C PHE A 45 8.52 7.87 -2.26
N ALA A 46 8.24 7.21 -1.13
CA ALA A 46 9.11 7.23 0.04
C ALA A 46 10.53 6.70 -0.28
N VAL A 47 10.61 5.57 -1.00
CA VAL A 47 11.90 4.98 -1.41
C VAL A 47 12.65 5.89 -2.39
N ASP A 48 11.99 6.40 -3.43
CA ASP A 48 12.64 7.21 -4.47
C ASP A 48 13.09 8.58 -3.94
N ARG A 49 12.29 9.18 -3.04
CA ARG A 49 12.49 10.57 -2.60
C ARG A 49 13.27 10.70 -1.31
N TYR A 50 13.27 9.69 -0.46
CA TYR A 50 13.99 9.70 0.82
C TYR A 50 15.10 8.65 0.86
N TYR A 51 14.80 7.37 0.65
CA TYR A 51 15.79 6.31 0.75
C TYR A 51 16.95 6.49 -0.26
N HIS A 52 16.61 6.65 -1.55
CA HIS A 52 17.60 6.85 -2.61
C HIS A 52 18.25 8.24 -2.59
N HIS A 53 17.62 9.23 -1.94
CA HIS A 53 18.25 10.54 -1.75
C HIS A 53 19.53 10.43 -0.92
N LEU A 54 19.61 9.45 -0.01
CA LEU A 54 20.78 9.23 0.81
C LEU A 54 22.00 8.72 0.01
N ASP A 55 21.84 8.36 -1.25
CA ASP A 55 22.94 7.99 -2.17
C ASP A 55 23.62 9.22 -2.79
N LEU A 56 23.06 10.43 -2.64
CA LEU A 56 23.63 11.63 -3.22
C LEU A 56 24.95 12.04 -2.53
N PRO A 57 25.98 12.46 -3.29
CA PRO A 57 27.25 12.91 -2.71
C PRO A 57 27.13 14.13 -1.80
N THR A 58 26.04 14.88 -1.93
CA THR A 58 25.72 16.06 -1.11
C THR A 58 25.10 15.71 0.24
N THR A 59 24.67 14.45 0.44
CA THR A 59 24.04 14.02 1.69
C THR A 59 25.07 13.99 2.81
N PRO A 60 24.80 14.63 3.97
CA PRO A 60 25.71 14.60 5.10
C PRO A 60 25.96 13.18 5.61
N ARG A 61 27.23 12.84 5.89
CA ARG A 61 27.62 11.49 6.31
C ARG A 61 26.82 10.95 7.51
N HIS A 62 26.52 11.79 8.49
CA HIS A 62 25.76 11.37 9.67
C HIS A 62 24.30 11.00 9.37
N VAL A 63 23.74 11.49 8.26
CA VAL A 63 22.41 11.08 7.75
C VAL A 63 22.53 9.79 6.96
N THR A 64 23.54 9.67 6.08
CA THR A 64 23.78 8.43 5.33
C THR A 64 24.07 7.25 6.27
N ASP A 65 24.88 7.46 7.31
CA ASP A 65 25.20 6.45 8.33
C ASP A 65 23.96 5.99 9.12
N ALA A 66 22.86 6.77 9.11
CA ALA A 66 21.60 6.45 9.79
C ALA A 66 20.61 5.66 8.93
N ARG A 67 20.92 5.40 7.64
CA ARG A 67 20.00 4.74 6.69
C ARG A 67 19.41 3.45 7.25
N ASP A 68 20.26 2.55 7.73
CA ASP A 68 19.83 1.21 8.13
C ASP A 68 18.91 1.24 9.35
N ILE A 69 19.13 2.19 10.27
CA ILE A 69 18.26 2.36 11.45
C ILE A 69 16.92 2.95 11.06
N LEU A 70 16.91 3.92 10.14
CA LEU A 70 15.70 4.63 9.73
C LEU A 70 14.80 3.80 8.82
N PHE A 71 15.39 3.10 7.85
CA PHE A 71 14.64 2.42 6.81
C PHE A 71 14.63 0.91 6.95
N GLY A 72 15.59 0.29 7.65
CA GLY A 72 15.65 -1.16 7.75
C GLY A 72 15.46 -1.87 6.40
N ASN A 73 14.44 -2.72 6.30
CA ASN A 73 14.04 -3.41 5.08
C ASN A 73 12.91 -2.71 4.29
N PHE A 74 12.56 -1.46 4.59
CA PHE A 74 11.45 -0.72 3.97
C PHE A 74 11.50 -0.69 2.44
N ASN A 75 12.70 -0.64 1.86
CA ASN A 75 12.91 -0.65 0.41
C ASN A 75 12.46 -1.94 -0.29
N PHE A 76 12.18 -3.02 0.46
CA PHE A 76 11.64 -4.27 -0.05
C PHE A 76 10.18 -4.14 -0.50
N PHE A 77 9.37 -3.36 0.24
CA PHE A 77 7.92 -3.39 0.11
C PHE A 77 7.37 -2.92 -1.25
N PRO A 78 7.86 -1.83 -1.88
CA PRO A 78 7.27 -1.37 -3.14
C PRO A 78 7.24 -2.47 -4.21
N ASP A 79 8.34 -3.20 -4.39
CA ASP A 79 8.45 -4.25 -5.40
C ASP A 79 7.70 -5.53 -5.01
N PHE A 80 7.71 -5.91 -3.72
CA PHE A 80 6.92 -7.03 -3.24
C PHE A 80 5.42 -6.79 -3.49
N HIS A 81 4.91 -5.65 -3.05
CA HIS A 81 3.49 -5.34 -3.17
C HIS A 81 3.07 -5.21 -4.64
N LYS A 82 3.87 -4.52 -5.46
CA LYS A 82 3.60 -4.29 -6.88
C LYS A 82 3.67 -5.56 -7.73
N ASN A 83 4.78 -6.30 -7.62
CA ASN A 83 5.09 -7.37 -8.58
C ASN A 83 4.65 -8.75 -8.10
N VAL A 84 4.37 -8.91 -6.79
CA VAL A 84 4.01 -10.21 -6.20
C VAL A 84 2.59 -10.20 -5.66
N LEU A 85 2.26 -9.27 -4.75
CA LEU A 85 0.95 -9.25 -4.09
C LEU A 85 -0.15 -8.86 -5.08
N ILE A 86 -0.06 -7.69 -5.72
CA ILE A 86 -1.05 -7.20 -6.68
C ILE A 86 -1.26 -8.19 -7.83
N GLU A 87 -0.19 -8.71 -8.42
CA GLU A 87 -0.30 -9.70 -9.51
C GLU A 87 -0.97 -10.99 -9.03
N GLY A 88 -0.66 -11.46 -7.81
CA GLY A 88 -1.32 -12.61 -7.19
C GLY A 88 -2.81 -12.37 -6.88
N LEU A 89 -3.19 -11.15 -6.54
CA LEU A 89 -4.59 -10.76 -6.30
C LEU A 89 -5.35 -10.62 -7.63
N LYS A 90 -4.76 -9.97 -8.64
CA LYS A 90 -5.32 -9.83 -10.00
C LYS A 90 -5.59 -11.19 -10.63
N TYR A 91 -4.64 -12.13 -10.53
CA TYR A 91 -4.81 -13.49 -11.04
C TYR A 91 -6.04 -14.22 -10.46
N ASN A 92 -6.36 -13.96 -9.19
CA ASN A 92 -7.46 -14.61 -8.47
C ASN A 92 -8.72 -13.74 -8.33
N ALA A 93 -8.76 -12.54 -8.94
CA ALA A 93 -9.80 -11.55 -8.72
C ALA A 93 -11.21 -12.02 -9.12
N GLU A 94 -11.31 -12.82 -10.20
CA GLU A 94 -12.59 -13.37 -10.66
C GLU A 94 -13.13 -14.50 -9.78
N THR A 95 -12.28 -15.07 -8.91
CA THR A 95 -12.65 -16.17 -8.02
C THR A 95 -12.33 -15.81 -6.56
N PRO A 96 -13.22 -15.07 -5.86
CA PRO A 96 -12.97 -14.54 -4.52
C PRO A 96 -12.44 -15.53 -3.49
N ARG A 97 -12.89 -16.79 -3.55
CA ARG A 97 -12.45 -17.88 -2.67
C ARG A 97 -10.96 -18.25 -2.82
N LEU A 98 -10.30 -17.82 -3.90
CA LEU A 98 -8.88 -18.06 -4.14
C LEU A 98 -7.99 -16.94 -3.61
N ILE A 99 -8.54 -15.75 -3.28
CA ILE A 99 -7.78 -14.64 -2.68
C ILE A 99 -7.09 -15.09 -1.39
N GLY A 100 -7.80 -15.83 -0.51
CA GLY A 100 -7.19 -16.40 0.69
C GLY A 100 -6.02 -17.35 0.41
N LYS A 101 -6.06 -18.08 -0.72
CA LYS A 101 -4.92 -18.93 -1.14
C LYS A 101 -3.73 -18.11 -1.62
N THR A 102 -3.94 -16.92 -2.19
CA THR A 102 -2.85 -16.00 -2.52
C THR A 102 -2.06 -15.68 -1.26
N PHE A 103 -2.73 -15.24 -0.19
CA PHE A 103 -2.06 -14.91 1.08
C PHE A 103 -1.34 -16.11 1.71
N LEU A 104 -1.98 -17.29 1.75
CA LEU A 104 -1.34 -18.50 2.28
C LEU A 104 -0.08 -18.90 1.50
N ARG A 105 -0.06 -18.68 0.19
CA ARG A 105 1.13 -18.95 -0.64
C ARG A 105 2.25 -17.95 -0.35
N LEU A 106 1.90 -16.72 0.00
CA LEU A 106 2.82 -15.61 0.28
C LEU A 106 3.21 -15.50 1.76
N GLU A 107 2.83 -16.47 2.61
CA GLU A 107 3.03 -16.41 4.07
C GLU A 107 4.46 -16.02 4.45
N ARG A 108 5.46 -16.64 3.82
CA ARG A 108 6.88 -16.34 4.08
C ARG A 108 7.34 -15.00 3.50
N ASP A 109 6.75 -14.57 2.40
CA ASP A 109 7.08 -13.25 1.82
C ASP A 109 6.62 -12.13 2.77
N PHE A 110 5.55 -12.36 3.54
CA PHE A 110 5.08 -11.45 4.59
C PHE A 110 5.96 -11.43 5.85
N ASP A 111 6.92 -12.34 6.03
CA ASP A 111 7.85 -12.29 7.19
C ASP A 111 8.64 -10.96 7.23
N GLN A 112 8.84 -10.33 6.07
CA GLN A 112 9.47 -9.02 5.96
C GLN A 112 8.67 -7.91 6.65
N HIS A 113 7.34 -8.00 6.69
CA HIS A 113 6.50 -7.08 7.47
C HIS A 113 6.72 -7.25 8.98
N ALA A 114 6.88 -8.50 9.45
CA ALA A 114 7.12 -8.75 10.87
C ALA A 114 8.47 -8.20 11.32
N GLU A 115 9.51 -8.33 10.47
CA GLU A 115 10.81 -7.71 10.68
C GLU A 115 10.69 -6.17 10.76
N TYR A 116 10.00 -5.57 9.78
CA TYR A 116 9.79 -4.12 9.74
C TYR A 116 9.06 -3.59 10.98
N CYS A 117 7.92 -4.19 11.35
CA CYS A 117 7.16 -3.79 12.53
C CYS A 117 7.97 -3.93 13.84
N SER A 118 9.00 -4.78 13.86
CA SER A 118 9.89 -4.87 15.01
C SER A 118 10.93 -3.74 15.06
N SER A 119 11.37 -3.22 13.92
CA SER A 119 12.38 -2.16 13.83
C SER A 119 11.80 -0.75 13.75
N GLU A 120 10.58 -0.59 13.22
CA GLU A 120 9.94 0.71 12.99
C GLU A 120 9.87 1.58 14.26
N PRO A 121 9.51 1.07 15.46
CA PRO A 121 9.49 1.91 16.65
C PRO A 121 10.87 2.47 17.03
N LEU A 122 11.95 1.72 16.72
CA LEU A 122 13.32 2.18 16.95
C LEU A 122 13.72 3.26 15.94
N ALA A 123 13.24 3.16 14.69
CA ALA A 123 13.44 4.18 13.68
C ALA A 123 12.76 5.49 14.08
N GLN A 124 11.50 5.42 14.54
CA GLN A 124 10.76 6.59 15.03
C GLN A 124 11.47 7.24 16.23
N GLU A 125 11.82 6.44 17.25
CA GLU A 125 12.53 6.94 18.43
C GLU A 125 13.89 7.56 18.06
N PHE A 126 14.63 6.93 17.14
CA PHE A 126 15.89 7.46 16.66
C PHE A 126 15.69 8.82 15.96
N LEU A 127 14.70 8.94 15.09
CA LEU A 127 14.43 10.18 14.37
C LEU A 127 13.95 11.30 15.32
N GLU A 128 13.15 10.98 16.33
CA GLU A 128 12.71 11.94 17.35
C GLU A 128 13.86 12.48 18.21
N ASN A 129 14.81 11.62 18.59
CA ASN A 129 15.91 11.96 19.48
C ASN A 129 17.12 12.59 18.77
N ASN A 130 17.21 12.50 17.44
CA ASN A 130 18.31 13.05 16.65
C ASN A 130 17.88 14.31 15.88
N ALA A 131 17.88 15.46 16.56
CA ALA A 131 17.39 16.72 16.01
C ALA A 131 18.02 17.11 14.66
N ALA A 132 19.33 16.90 14.47
CA ALA A 132 20.01 17.22 13.21
C ALA A 132 19.55 16.35 12.02
N ILE A 133 19.27 15.07 12.27
CA ILE A 133 18.75 14.14 11.26
C ILE A 133 17.29 14.48 10.95
N ARG A 134 16.50 14.77 11.98
CA ARG A 134 15.11 15.22 11.81
C ARG A 134 15.02 16.51 10.99
N GLU A 135 15.80 17.53 11.34
CA GLU A 135 15.84 18.81 10.62
C GLU A 135 16.25 18.62 9.15
N TYR A 136 17.23 17.75 8.89
CA TYR A 136 17.61 17.40 7.51
C TYR A 136 16.42 16.83 6.70
N PHE A 137 15.63 15.92 7.28
CA PHE A 137 14.48 15.34 6.59
C PHE A 137 13.28 16.30 6.48
N GLU A 138 13.10 17.21 7.45
CA GLU A 138 12.11 18.30 7.36
C GLU A 138 12.45 19.28 6.23
N ASP A 139 13.74 19.63 6.10
CA ASP A 139 14.24 20.44 4.98
C ASP A 139 14.12 19.71 3.65
N LEU A 140 14.42 18.41 3.62
CA LEU A 140 14.26 17.58 2.43
C LEU A 140 12.80 17.54 1.98
N SER A 141 11.86 17.23 2.89
CA SER A 141 10.41 17.24 2.65
C SER A 141 9.97 18.55 2.02
N SER A 142 10.39 19.67 2.60
CA SER A 142 10.11 21.01 2.08
C SER A 142 10.69 21.23 0.68
N SER A 143 11.93 20.78 0.44
CA SER A 143 12.60 20.93 -0.86
C SER A 143 11.97 20.07 -1.96
N ILE A 144 11.42 18.91 -1.64
CA ILE A 144 10.78 18.02 -2.62
C ILE A 144 9.28 18.31 -2.79
N GLY A 145 8.73 19.25 -2.00
CA GLY A 145 7.32 19.61 -2.00
C GLY A 145 6.41 18.55 -1.40
N ASP A 146 6.93 17.75 -0.47
CA ASP A 146 6.15 16.76 0.25
C ASP A 146 5.51 17.39 1.50
N GLU A 147 4.21 17.17 1.66
CA GLU A 147 3.42 17.68 2.80
C GLU A 147 3.53 16.75 4.02
N LYS A 148 3.87 15.47 3.79
CA LYS A 148 4.08 14.48 4.85
C LYS A 148 5.52 14.53 5.34
N ARG A 149 5.72 14.36 6.65
CA ARG A 149 7.05 14.15 7.22
C ARG A 149 7.54 12.73 6.92
N LEU A 150 8.85 12.50 7.00
CA LEU A 150 9.41 11.15 6.85
C LEU A 150 8.76 10.15 7.83
N GLN A 151 8.49 10.56 9.08
CA GLN A 151 7.80 9.73 10.09
C GLN A 151 6.43 9.21 9.62
N GLU A 152 5.74 9.93 8.73
CA GLU A 152 4.42 9.55 8.23
C GLU A 152 4.49 8.57 7.05
N HIS A 153 5.68 8.39 6.48
CA HIS A 153 5.95 7.40 5.42
C HIS A 153 6.49 6.08 5.98
N LEU A 154 7.19 6.13 7.12
CA LEU A 154 7.71 4.98 7.85
C LEU A 154 6.61 4.41 8.76
#